data_AF-A0A2V8SF78-F1
#
_entry.id   AF-A0A2V8SF78-F1
#
_cell.length_a   1.000
_cell.length_b   1.000
_cell.length_c   1.000
_cell.angle_alpha   90.00
_cell.angle_beta   90.00
_cell.angle_gamma   90.00
#
_symmetry.space_group_name_H-M   'P 1'
#
loop_
_entity.id
_entity.type
_entity.pdbx_description
1 polymer ?
#
loop_
_entity_poly.entity_id
_entity_poly.type
_entity_poly.pdbx_seq_one_letter_code
_entity_poly.pdbx_strand_id
1 'polypeptide(L)'
;MESPGGEVRKIEPEFLGPLAERPLAESAKRSASDDIFPGAAAFLGRRQQKTRRQQWQAVQGLLARLLRRDEHVLYCSQAMQIPPGLQAIGLGHLSYLYHQVLLVFTETRLIEVLLNVWGKTPSTRIRAYEWKHAQDLTLRFRRLTIKPAQGKKQGWSLQLGGDKKLVALLLPRLKGRMLLEGASAAAPLPVWHCPQCAAANPPTPSKCASCGTVFRSAALATCLSLAFPGAGLLYLGHPALAVFHFCWEMLLFTGAALSLLDSKDAEGPGTLIFCLFIIIVAKVSALSAVNILAPRTKPDRLERRPLLWKLAIAGGALSVLAIAGAATASARLKPRLDHDLDLSLQDSAWKGSRKVADWEYFKDNKDTRSEWTHASGLLVTVFAYPLGALESPAQFRREFEEAMRGKEKSTLLRADEKLPGAFQGFRQIRQSTGQDGRPVATLQYFLYDTDGNDVHQVITAVPVDQAPLAEKLLEDFLARARFIDAVPPER
;
A
#
# COMPACT_ATOMS: atom_id res chain seq x y z
N MET A 1 0.24 -38.27 25.41
CA MET A 1 -0.02 -37.36 26.53
C MET A 1 -1.43 -36.82 26.36
N GLU A 2 -2.38 -37.44 27.05
CA GLU A 2 -3.76 -36.97 27.11
C GLU A 2 -3.78 -35.62 27.83
N SER A 3 -4.26 -34.60 27.12
CA SER A 3 -4.56 -33.31 27.75
C SER A 3 -5.66 -33.56 28.77
N PRO A 4 -5.48 -33.29 30.07
CA PRO A 4 -6.57 -33.42 31.02
C PRO A 4 -7.68 -32.49 30.52
N GLY A 5 -8.81 -33.08 30.17
CA GLY A 5 -10.01 -32.37 29.79
C GLY A 5 -10.40 -31.51 30.98
N GLY A 6 -9.99 -30.24 30.94
CA GLY A 6 -10.41 -29.27 31.94
C GLY A 6 -11.92 -29.19 31.86
N GLU A 7 -12.60 -29.74 32.86
CA GLU A 7 -14.02 -29.47 33.09
C GLU A 7 -14.23 -27.96 32.89
N VAL A 8 -15.08 -27.63 31.92
CA VAL A 8 -15.56 -26.27 31.75
C VAL A 8 -16.41 -25.98 32.98
N ARG A 9 -15.77 -25.55 34.07
CA ARG A 9 -16.46 -25.09 35.27
C ARG A 9 -17.45 -24.02 34.83
N LYS A 10 -18.74 -24.33 34.93
CA LYS A 10 -19.77 -23.29 34.90
C LYS A 10 -19.39 -22.34 36.02
N ILE A 11 -19.11 -21.10 35.65
CA ILE A 11 -18.94 -20.03 36.63
C ILE A 11 -20.30 -19.90 37.33
N GLU A 12 -20.38 -20.47 38.53
CA GLU A 12 -21.52 -20.36 39.42
C GLU A 12 -21.68 -18.91 39.89
N PRO A 13 -22.83 -18.51 40.48
CA PRO A 13 -23.07 -17.15 40.97
C PRO A 13 -21.98 -16.58 41.90
N GLU A 14 -21.13 -17.44 42.44
CA GLU A 14 -20.00 -17.18 43.34
C GLU A 14 -18.86 -16.34 42.76
N PHE A 15 -18.60 -16.34 41.44
CA PHE A 15 -17.56 -15.48 40.84
C PHE A 15 -18.04 -14.08 40.49
N LEU A 16 -19.35 -13.87 40.60
CA LEU A 16 -19.97 -12.58 40.44
C LEU A 16 -20.16 -12.02 41.86
N GLY A 17 -19.74 -10.78 42.13
CA GLY A 17 -19.70 -10.25 43.52
C GLY A 17 -21.07 -10.24 44.19
N PRO A 18 -21.25 -10.01 45.50
CA PRO A 18 -22.57 -10.01 46.12
C PRO A 18 -23.59 -9.15 45.35
N LEU A 19 -24.86 -9.55 45.26
CA LEU A 19 -25.89 -8.81 44.50
C LEU A 19 -25.99 -7.33 44.94
N ALA A 20 -25.89 -7.07 46.25
CA ALA A 20 -25.84 -5.73 46.84
C ALA A 20 -24.58 -4.94 46.44
N GLU A 21 -23.51 -5.65 46.08
CA GLU A 21 -22.26 -5.06 45.60
C GLU A 21 -22.25 -4.78 44.09
N ARG A 22 -23.29 -5.23 43.39
CA ARG A 22 -23.57 -4.90 41.99
C ARG A 22 -24.64 -3.80 41.98
N PRO A 23 -24.30 -2.50 41.85
CA PRO A 23 -25.28 -1.40 41.85
C PRO A 23 -26.31 -1.47 40.69
N LEU A 24 -26.13 -2.43 39.79
CA LEU A 24 -27.09 -2.78 38.75
C LEU A 24 -28.36 -3.46 39.29
N ALA A 25 -28.32 -4.07 40.47
CA ALA A 25 -29.47 -4.71 41.10
C ALA A 25 -30.48 -3.69 41.66
N GLU A 26 -30.03 -2.54 42.17
CA GLU A 26 -30.90 -1.52 42.79
C GLU A 26 -31.68 -0.67 41.78
N SER A 27 -31.15 -0.51 40.56
CA SER A 27 -31.78 0.27 39.49
C SER A 27 -32.58 -0.57 38.48
N ALA A 28 -32.54 -1.89 38.60
CA ALA A 28 -33.17 -2.81 37.66
C ALA A 28 -34.61 -3.16 38.05
N LYS A 29 -35.56 -2.82 37.18
CA LYS A 29 -36.80 -3.60 37.09
C LYS A 29 -36.39 -5.07 36.83
N ARG A 30 -36.96 -6.01 37.60
CA ARG A 30 -36.68 -7.48 37.62
C ARG A 30 -35.67 -7.98 36.58
N SER A 31 -34.55 -8.53 37.04
CA SER A 31 -33.54 -9.18 36.19
C SER A 31 -34.19 -10.14 35.19
N ALA A 32 -33.84 -10.04 33.91
CA ALA A 32 -34.31 -11.00 32.91
C ALA A 32 -33.52 -12.31 33.05
N SER A 33 -34.11 -13.45 32.66
CA SER A 33 -33.40 -14.74 32.61
C SER A 33 -32.17 -14.74 31.69
N ASP A 34 -32.13 -13.79 30.76
CA ASP A 34 -31.03 -13.60 29.81
C ASP A 34 -29.90 -12.70 30.33
N ASP A 35 -30.09 -12.03 31.48
CA ASP A 35 -29.09 -11.15 32.07
C ASP A 35 -27.94 -11.96 32.67
N ILE A 36 -26.73 -11.75 32.14
CA ILE A 36 -25.49 -12.26 32.76
C ILE A 36 -25.13 -11.42 33.99
N PHE A 37 -25.37 -10.12 33.88
CA PHE A 37 -25.21 -9.15 34.95
C PHE A 37 -26.60 -8.58 35.24
N PRO A 38 -27.12 -8.74 36.47
CA PRO A 38 -28.46 -8.25 36.81
C PRO A 38 -28.65 -6.79 36.37
N GLY A 39 -29.79 -6.46 35.75
CA GLY A 39 -30.08 -5.08 35.33
C GLY A 39 -29.49 -4.64 33.99
N ALA A 40 -28.66 -5.47 33.35
CA ALA A 40 -28.14 -5.20 32.02
C ALA A 40 -29.26 -5.01 30.98
N ALA A 41 -30.37 -5.76 31.08
CA ALA A 41 -31.52 -5.67 30.19
C ALA A 41 -32.21 -4.31 30.17
N ALA A 42 -32.09 -3.51 31.23
CA ALA A 42 -32.64 -2.15 31.25
C ALA A 42 -31.93 -1.21 30.26
N PHE A 43 -30.69 -1.54 29.87
CA PHE A 43 -29.84 -0.68 29.05
C PHE A 43 -29.39 -1.32 27.73
N LEU A 44 -29.56 -2.63 27.57
CA LEU A 44 -29.02 -3.40 26.47
C LEU A 44 -30.10 -4.30 25.86
N GLY A 45 -30.21 -4.26 24.53
CA GLY A 45 -31.13 -5.11 23.79
C GLY A 45 -30.71 -6.58 23.79
N ARG A 46 -31.65 -7.50 23.53
CA ARG A 46 -31.43 -8.95 23.51
C ARG A 46 -30.22 -9.37 22.65
N ARG A 47 -30.04 -8.78 21.46
CA ARG A 47 -28.90 -9.06 20.58
C ARG A 47 -27.56 -8.69 21.24
N GLN A 48 -27.49 -7.54 21.91
CA GLN A 48 -26.28 -7.07 22.58
C GLN A 48 -25.93 -7.97 23.78
N GLN A 49 -26.93 -8.38 24.56
CA GLN A 49 -26.74 -9.33 25.65
C GLN A 49 -26.26 -10.70 25.16
N LYS A 50 -26.81 -11.22 24.06
CA LYS A 50 -26.36 -12.47 23.43
C LYS A 50 -24.90 -12.39 23.00
N THR A 51 -24.51 -11.33 22.30
CA THR A 51 -23.10 -11.12 21.88
C THR A 51 -22.17 -11.05 23.10
N ARG A 52 -22.57 -10.34 24.15
CA ARG A 52 -21.81 -10.29 25.39
C ARG A 52 -21.69 -11.65 26.05
N ARG A 53 -22.75 -12.46 26.06
CA ARG A 53 -22.73 -13.82 26.61
C ARG A 53 -21.69 -14.67 25.92
N GLN A 54 -21.66 -14.59 24.59
CA GLN A 54 -20.66 -15.30 23.79
C GLN A 54 -19.24 -14.82 24.10
N GLN A 55 -19.02 -13.51 24.18
CA GLN A 55 -17.71 -12.94 24.54
C GLN A 55 -17.27 -13.33 25.94
N TRP A 56 -18.19 -13.26 26.91
CA TRP A 56 -17.96 -13.65 28.29
C TRP A 56 -17.57 -15.12 28.38
N GLN A 57 -18.38 -16.02 27.82
CA GLN A 57 -18.10 -17.46 27.75
C GLN A 57 -16.73 -17.75 27.13
N ALA A 58 -16.39 -17.06 26.03
CA ALA A 58 -15.11 -17.23 25.35
C ALA A 58 -13.89 -16.84 26.22
N VAL A 59 -14.04 -15.93 27.18
CA VAL A 59 -12.95 -15.51 28.07
C VAL A 59 -12.92 -16.22 29.42
N GLN A 60 -13.94 -17.01 29.79
CA GLN A 60 -14.05 -17.60 31.13
C GLN A 60 -12.84 -18.44 31.53
N GLY A 61 -12.42 -19.38 30.69
CA GLY A 61 -11.25 -20.22 30.99
C GLY A 61 -9.94 -19.43 31.14
N LEU A 62 -9.86 -18.25 30.52
CA LEU A 62 -8.75 -17.35 30.74
C LEU A 62 -8.85 -16.61 32.07
N LEU A 63 -10.03 -16.06 32.37
CA LEU A 63 -10.29 -15.33 33.62
C LEU A 63 -10.17 -16.23 34.85
N ALA A 64 -10.59 -17.49 34.78
CA ALA A 64 -10.48 -18.45 35.87
C ALA A 64 -9.02 -18.67 36.33
N ARG A 65 -8.05 -18.48 35.44
CA ARG A 65 -6.61 -18.56 35.77
C ARG A 65 -6.06 -17.24 36.28
N LEU A 66 -6.72 -16.13 35.97
CA LEU A 66 -6.25 -14.78 36.23
C LEU A 66 -6.82 -14.21 37.53
N LEU A 67 -8.10 -14.44 37.80
CA LEU A 67 -8.81 -13.95 38.98
C LEU A 67 -8.24 -14.58 40.26
N ARG A 68 -8.10 -13.78 41.31
CA ARG A 68 -7.80 -14.29 42.66
C ARG A 68 -9.02 -15.07 43.19
N ARG A 69 -8.81 -15.93 44.18
CA ARG A 69 -9.88 -16.80 44.73
C ARG A 69 -11.07 -16.02 45.30
N ASP A 70 -10.81 -14.81 45.77
CA ASP A 70 -11.73 -13.86 46.38
C ASP A 70 -12.07 -12.67 45.46
N GLU A 71 -11.59 -12.68 44.22
CA GLU A 71 -11.79 -11.57 43.29
C GLU A 71 -13.04 -11.78 42.45
N HIS A 72 -14.03 -10.93 42.69
CA HIS A 72 -15.29 -11.01 41.96
C HIS A 72 -15.36 -10.08 40.76
N VAL A 73 -16.08 -10.55 39.73
CA VAL A 73 -16.39 -9.76 38.55
C VAL A 73 -17.66 -8.95 38.76
N LEU A 74 -17.54 -7.62 38.62
CA LEU A 74 -18.65 -6.68 38.76
C LEU A 74 -19.38 -6.49 37.43
N TYR A 75 -18.63 -6.39 36.32
CA TYR A 75 -19.19 -6.11 35.01
C TYR A 75 -18.22 -6.43 33.87
N CYS A 76 -18.74 -6.70 32.66
CA CYS A 76 -17.93 -6.73 31.45
C CYS A 76 -18.53 -5.92 30.30
N SER A 77 -17.67 -5.26 29.53
CA SER A 77 -18.03 -4.37 28.42
C SER A 77 -17.12 -4.59 27.24
N GLN A 78 -17.69 -4.67 26.03
CA GLN A 78 -16.88 -4.59 24.81
C GLN A 78 -16.45 -3.14 24.61
N ALA A 79 -15.17 -2.95 24.31
CA ALA A 79 -14.61 -1.65 24.00
C ALA A 79 -13.59 -1.76 22.87
N MET A 80 -13.13 -0.61 22.42
CA MET A 80 -12.03 -0.48 21.48
C MET A 80 -10.95 0.35 22.13
N GLN A 81 -9.73 -0.19 22.22
CA GLN A 81 -8.59 0.59 22.67
C GLN A 81 -8.37 1.74 21.69
N ILE A 82 -8.22 2.96 22.20
CA ILE A 82 -7.90 4.10 21.35
C ILE A 82 -6.41 4.00 20.99
N PRO A 83 -6.06 3.78 19.72
CA PRO A 83 -4.66 3.69 19.32
C PRO A 83 -3.96 5.05 19.54
N PRO A 84 -2.70 5.07 20.02
CA PRO A 84 -1.91 6.30 20.03
C PRO A 84 -1.74 6.85 18.61
N GLY A 85 -1.91 8.17 18.45
CA GLY A 85 -2.31 8.85 17.20
C GLY A 85 -1.74 8.31 15.89
N LEU A 86 -0.42 8.27 15.74
CA LEU A 86 0.23 7.90 14.47
C LEU A 86 0.02 6.45 14.04
N GLN A 87 -0.47 5.57 14.93
CA GLN A 87 -0.80 4.18 14.57
C GLN A 87 -1.95 4.07 13.56
N ALA A 88 -2.76 5.12 13.39
CA ALA A 88 -3.81 5.14 12.37
C ALA A 88 -3.25 5.22 10.94
N ILE A 89 -2.01 5.70 10.73
CA ILE A 89 -1.45 5.92 9.39
C ILE A 89 -1.17 4.59 8.67
N GLY A 90 -0.63 3.59 9.37
CA GLY A 90 -0.21 2.33 8.74
C GLY A 90 -1.36 1.38 8.37
N LEU A 91 -2.38 1.27 9.23
CA LEU A 91 -3.51 0.35 9.02
C LEU A 91 -4.81 1.07 8.64
N GLY A 92 -4.82 2.40 8.61
CA GLY A 92 -6.04 3.18 8.40
C GLY A 92 -7.16 2.78 9.36
N HIS A 93 -8.37 2.63 8.82
CA HIS A 93 -9.54 2.15 9.56
C HIS A 93 -9.43 0.69 10.04
N LEU A 94 -8.56 -0.14 9.45
CA LEU A 94 -8.36 -1.52 9.92
C LEU A 94 -7.73 -1.54 11.31
N SER A 95 -7.02 -0.48 11.71
CA SER A 95 -6.47 -0.37 13.07
C SER A 95 -7.56 -0.58 14.14
N TYR A 96 -8.78 -0.09 13.93
CA TYR A 96 -9.89 -0.24 14.87
C TYR A 96 -10.31 -1.70 15.07
N LEU A 97 -10.32 -2.52 14.02
CA LEU A 97 -10.64 -3.95 14.10
C LEU A 97 -9.60 -4.70 14.94
N TYR A 98 -8.36 -4.25 14.91
CA TYR A 98 -7.24 -4.84 15.63
C TYR A 98 -7.11 -4.38 17.08
N HIS A 99 -7.94 -3.43 17.52
CA HIS A 99 -7.92 -2.88 18.88
C HIS A 99 -9.19 -3.22 19.69
N GLN A 100 -9.96 -4.20 19.25
CA GLN A 100 -11.13 -4.67 19.99
C GLN A 100 -10.71 -5.38 21.27
N VAL A 101 -11.32 -4.99 22.39
CA VAL A 101 -11.03 -5.53 23.72
C VAL A 101 -12.32 -5.82 24.47
N LEU A 102 -12.27 -6.79 25.39
CA LEU A 102 -13.25 -6.95 26.45
C LEU A 102 -12.65 -6.37 27.73
N LEU A 103 -13.34 -5.39 28.31
CA LEU A 103 -13.03 -4.81 29.60
C LEU A 103 -13.82 -5.57 30.67
N VAL A 104 -13.12 -6.11 31.66
CA VAL A 104 -13.70 -6.84 32.80
C VAL A 104 -13.38 -6.04 34.05
N PHE A 105 -14.42 -5.49 34.67
CA PHE A 105 -14.34 -4.73 35.89
C PHE A 105 -14.48 -5.68 37.07
N THR A 106 -13.50 -5.66 37.96
CA THR A 106 -13.51 -6.44 39.20
C THR A 106 -13.47 -5.50 40.40
N GLU A 107 -13.56 -6.10 41.57
CA GLU A 107 -13.39 -5.41 42.85
C GLU A 107 -12.00 -4.82 43.05
N THR A 108 -10.95 -5.37 42.43
CA THR A 108 -9.55 -4.99 42.69
C THR A 108 -8.85 -4.34 41.50
N ARG A 109 -9.33 -4.57 40.26
CA ARG A 109 -8.67 -4.10 39.03
C ARG A 109 -9.56 -4.08 37.79
N LEU A 110 -9.13 -3.33 36.76
CA LEU A 110 -9.60 -3.47 35.38
C LEU A 110 -8.77 -4.55 34.69
N ILE A 111 -9.42 -5.55 34.11
CA ILE A 111 -8.75 -6.49 33.22
C ILE A 111 -9.16 -6.16 31.78
N GLU A 112 -8.18 -5.93 30.92
CA GLU A 112 -8.36 -5.84 29.49
C GLU A 112 -7.94 -7.15 28.83
N VAL A 113 -8.86 -7.77 28.12
CA VAL A 113 -8.58 -8.92 27.25
C VAL A 113 -8.72 -8.49 25.80
N LEU A 114 -7.64 -8.57 25.02
CA LEU A 114 -7.71 -8.32 23.58
C LEU A 114 -8.58 -9.38 22.91
N LEU A 115 -9.46 -8.98 22.01
CA LEU A 115 -10.28 -9.87 21.20
C LEU A 115 -9.67 -10.05 19.81
N ASN A 116 -10.15 -11.06 19.07
CA ASN A 116 -9.85 -11.17 17.65
C ASN A 116 -10.48 -10.02 16.85
N VAL A 117 -10.17 -9.94 15.55
CA VAL A 117 -10.69 -8.87 14.65
C VAL A 117 -12.21 -8.84 14.53
N TRP A 118 -12.87 -9.95 14.88
CA TRP A 118 -14.32 -10.10 14.87
C TRP A 118 -14.96 -9.81 16.23
N GLY A 119 -14.17 -9.55 17.27
CA GLY A 119 -14.67 -9.28 18.62
C GLY A 119 -15.32 -10.48 19.32
N LYS A 120 -15.03 -11.71 18.90
CA LYS A 120 -15.74 -12.91 19.39
C LYS A 120 -14.92 -13.76 20.35
N THR A 121 -13.62 -13.93 20.08
CA THR A 121 -12.75 -14.82 20.87
C THR A 121 -11.60 -14.05 21.49
N PRO A 122 -11.09 -14.47 22.67
CA PRO A 122 -9.87 -13.90 23.20
C PRO A 122 -8.69 -14.09 22.24
N SER A 123 -7.88 -13.06 22.18
CA SER A 123 -6.56 -13.06 21.59
C SER A 123 -5.52 -13.21 22.72
N THR A 124 -4.25 -12.96 22.43
CA THR A 124 -3.15 -13.32 23.34
C THR A 124 -2.74 -12.22 24.30
N ARG A 125 -3.23 -10.98 24.12
CA ARG A 125 -2.86 -9.84 24.97
C ARG A 125 -3.85 -9.67 26.13
N ILE A 126 -3.30 -9.61 27.34
CA ILE A 126 -4.05 -9.42 28.57
C ILE A 126 -3.31 -8.40 29.43
N ARG A 127 -4.04 -7.40 29.92
CA ARG A 127 -3.50 -6.32 30.75
C ARG A 127 -4.37 -6.13 31.97
N ALA A 128 -3.76 -5.87 33.12
CA ALA A 128 -4.46 -5.52 34.34
C ALA A 128 -4.07 -4.13 34.81
N TYR A 129 -5.05 -3.40 35.35
CA TYR A 129 -4.87 -2.10 35.98
C TYR A 129 -5.44 -2.16 37.39
N GLU A 130 -4.57 -2.39 38.38
CA GLU A 130 -4.99 -2.47 39.77
C GLU A 130 -5.47 -1.11 40.28
N TRP A 131 -6.64 -1.08 40.92
CA TRP A 131 -7.25 0.16 41.39
C TRP A 131 -6.34 0.90 42.36
N LYS A 132 -5.67 0.17 43.25
CA LYS A 132 -4.71 0.73 44.21
C LYS A 132 -3.53 1.49 43.59
N HIS A 133 -3.25 1.29 42.30
CA HIS A 133 -2.19 1.99 41.55
C HIS A 133 -2.73 2.94 40.46
N ALA A 134 -4.05 3.05 40.33
CA ALA A 134 -4.71 3.96 39.42
C ALA A 134 -5.02 5.28 40.12
N GLN A 135 -4.61 6.41 39.53
CA GLN A 135 -4.88 7.74 40.05
C GLN A 135 -6.30 8.21 39.76
N ASP A 136 -6.82 7.92 38.57
CA ASP A 136 -8.18 8.32 38.20
C ASP A 136 -8.75 7.40 37.11
N LEU A 137 -10.07 7.34 37.05
CA LEU A 137 -10.85 6.68 36.01
C LEU A 137 -11.98 7.60 35.58
N THR A 138 -11.93 8.05 34.33
CA THR A 138 -12.86 9.02 33.78
C THR A 138 -13.67 8.41 32.64
N LEU A 139 -14.97 8.70 32.61
CA LEU A 139 -15.85 8.38 31.49
C LEU A 139 -16.43 9.67 30.94
N ARG A 140 -16.02 10.05 29.73
CA ARG A 140 -16.59 11.20 28.99
C ARG A 140 -17.19 10.70 27.69
N PHE A 141 -18.48 10.97 27.48
CA PHE A 141 -19.25 10.34 26.40
C PHE A 141 -19.10 8.81 26.46
N ARG A 142 -18.52 8.18 25.43
CA ARG A 142 -18.21 6.74 25.44
C ARG A 142 -16.73 6.44 25.69
N ARG A 143 -15.92 7.45 25.98
CA ARG A 143 -14.49 7.31 26.21
C ARG A 143 -14.21 7.06 27.68
N LEU A 144 -13.83 5.83 28.01
CA LEU A 144 -13.30 5.46 29.31
C LEU A 144 -11.78 5.68 29.30
N THR A 145 -11.23 6.35 30.30
CA THR A 145 -9.80 6.60 30.39
C THR A 145 -9.31 6.37 31.82
N ILE A 146 -8.31 5.52 31.96
CA ILE A 146 -7.58 5.32 33.20
C ILE A 146 -6.29 6.13 33.19
N LYS A 147 -6.01 6.81 34.30
CA LYS A 147 -4.75 7.49 34.55
C LYS A 147 -4.02 6.71 35.66
N PRO A 148 -3.00 5.92 35.34
CA PRO A 148 -2.14 5.32 36.35
C PRO A 148 -1.40 6.39 37.16
N ALA A 149 -1.03 6.06 38.40
CA ALA A 149 -0.09 6.87 39.15
C ALA A 149 1.33 6.77 38.57
N GLN A 150 1.72 5.58 38.10
CA GLN A 150 2.93 5.35 37.32
C GLN A 150 2.59 4.64 36.00
N GLY A 151 3.01 5.22 34.87
CA GLY A 151 2.80 4.66 33.53
C GLY A 151 2.02 5.58 32.59
N LYS A 152 1.67 5.05 31.41
CA LYS A 152 0.98 5.82 30.36
C LYS A 152 -0.54 5.79 30.55
N LYS A 153 -1.18 6.94 30.35
CA LYS A 153 -2.64 7.06 30.27
C LYS A 153 -3.18 6.14 29.18
N GLN A 154 -4.21 5.35 29.51
CA GLN A 154 -4.85 4.45 28.55
C GLN A 154 -6.33 4.79 28.40
N GLY A 155 -6.77 4.90 27.15
CA GLY A 155 -8.17 5.15 26.79
C GLY A 155 -8.81 4.02 26.00
N TRP A 156 -10.12 3.89 26.16
CA TRP A 156 -11.00 2.99 25.43
C TRP A 156 -12.27 3.71 25.01
N SER A 157 -12.81 3.34 23.85
CA SER A 157 -14.14 3.73 23.40
C SER A 157 -15.10 2.57 23.63
N LEU A 158 -16.10 2.76 24.50
CA LEU A 158 -17.18 1.80 24.73
C LEU A 158 -18.06 1.74 23.47
N GLN A 159 -18.31 0.53 22.97
CA GLN A 159 -19.03 0.35 21.71
C GLN A 159 -20.52 0.69 21.86
N LEU A 160 -21.12 0.34 23.00
CA LEU A 160 -22.55 0.47 23.22
C LEU A 160 -22.89 1.65 24.14
N GLY A 161 -23.99 2.34 23.83
CA GLY A 161 -24.53 3.40 24.71
C GLY A 161 -25.00 2.87 26.06
N GLY A 162 -25.52 1.63 26.11
CA GLY A 162 -25.89 0.96 27.36
C GLY A 162 -24.69 0.70 28.26
N ASP A 163 -23.54 0.31 27.69
CA ASP A 163 -22.28 0.13 28.42
C ASP A 163 -21.83 1.39 29.12
N LYS A 164 -21.94 2.54 28.46
CA LYS A 164 -21.65 3.84 29.09
C LYS A 164 -22.47 4.03 30.36
N LYS A 165 -23.78 3.78 30.33
CA LYS A 165 -24.66 3.98 31.47
C LYS A 165 -24.29 3.02 32.62
N LEU A 166 -24.09 1.75 32.30
CA LEU A 166 -23.72 0.71 33.26
C LEU A 166 -22.35 0.99 33.92
N VAL A 167 -21.34 1.37 33.13
CA VAL A 167 -20.01 1.73 33.66
C VAL A 167 -20.08 3.03 34.48
N ALA A 168 -20.90 4.01 34.09
CA ALA A 168 -21.07 5.24 34.86
C ALA A 168 -21.59 4.99 36.29
N LEU A 169 -22.48 4.01 36.46
CA LEU A 169 -22.98 3.58 37.79
C LEU A 169 -21.88 2.93 38.65
N LEU A 170 -20.89 2.28 38.03
CA LEU A 170 -19.78 1.65 38.74
C LEU A 170 -18.69 2.64 39.15
N LEU A 171 -18.54 3.76 38.43
CA LEU A 171 -17.42 4.68 38.63
C LEU A 171 -17.27 5.22 40.06
N PRO A 172 -18.32 5.72 40.74
CA PRO A 172 -18.16 6.26 42.10
C PRO A 172 -17.57 5.22 43.07
N ARG A 173 -18.05 3.98 42.99
CA ARG A 173 -17.56 2.85 43.80
C ARG A 173 -16.11 2.50 43.47
N LEU A 174 -15.75 2.44 42.19
CA LEU A 174 -14.38 2.12 41.78
C LEU A 174 -13.40 3.22 42.18
N LYS A 175 -13.80 4.50 42.12
CA LYS A 175 -12.98 5.64 42.55
C LYS A 175 -12.61 5.59 44.03
N GLY A 176 -13.52 5.13 44.89
CA GLY A 176 -13.23 4.92 46.32
C GLY A 176 -12.14 3.88 46.61
N ARG A 177 -11.74 3.07 45.60
CA ARG A 177 -10.70 2.05 45.73
C ARG A 177 -9.37 2.46 45.06
N MET A 178 -9.31 3.67 44.52
CA MET A 178 -8.14 4.17 43.79
C MET A 178 -7.13 4.80 44.74
N LEU A 179 -5.84 4.53 44.51
CA LEU A 179 -4.72 5.10 45.28
C LEU A 179 -4.83 4.94 46.82
N LEU A 180 -5.47 3.87 47.31
CA LEU A 180 -5.61 3.63 48.76
C LEU A 180 -4.27 3.60 49.52
N GLU A 181 -3.21 3.11 48.88
CA GLU A 181 -1.85 3.03 49.45
C GLU A 181 -1.01 4.31 49.20
N GLY A 182 -1.58 5.33 48.55
CA GLY A 182 -0.90 6.55 48.15
C GLY A 182 -0.07 6.43 46.86
N ALA A 183 0.29 7.56 46.26
CA ALA A 183 0.99 7.60 44.97
C ALA A 183 2.45 7.13 45.04
N SER A 184 3.09 7.25 46.20
CA SER A 184 4.48 6.83 46.44
C SER A 184 4.66 5.32 46.44
N ALA A 185 3.63 4.56 46.82
CA ALA A 185 3.64 3.08 46.82
C ALA A 185 3.14 2.48 45.48
N ALA A 186 2.84 3.31 44.47
CA ALA A 186 2.22 2.83 43.24
C ALA A 186 3.19 2.06 42.35
N ALA A 187 2.79 0.88 41.89
CA ALA A 187 3.53 0.11 40.89
C ALA A 187 3.22 0.60 39.45
N PRO A 188 4.14 0.39 38.48
CA PRO A 188 3.89 0.70 37.08
C PRO A 188 2.70 -0.08 36.49
N LEU A 189 1.77 0.62 35.84
CA LEU A 189 0.66 0.01 35.09
C LEU A 189 0.78 0.23 33.58
N PRO A 190 0.22 -0.67 32.75
CA PRO A 190 -0.46 -1.91 33.12
C PRO A 190 0.49 -3.06 33.47
N VAL A 191 0.01 -3.99 34.30
CA VAL A 191 0.62 -5.32 34.46
C VAL A 191 0.23 -6.19 33.26
N TRP A 192 1.20 -6.81 32.60
CA TRP A 192 0.96 -7.72 31.48
C TRP A 192 0.85 -9.15 31.98
N HIS A 193 -0.06 -9.95 31.40
CA HIS A 193 -0.25 -11.34 31.81
C HIS A 193 0.04 -12.32 30.68
N CYS A 194 0.61 -13.49 31.05
CA CYS A 194 0.82 -14.59 30.12
C CYS A 194 -0.53 -15.16 29.66
N PRO A 195 -0.81 -15.31 28.36
CA PRO A 195 -2.05 -15.91 27.89
C PRO A 195 -2.17 -17.41 28.17
N GLN A 196 -1.06 -18.08 28.50
CA GLN A 196 -1.04 -19.52 28.79
C GLN A 196 -1.27 -19.83 30.27
N CYS A 197 -0.56 -19.15 31.18
CA CYS A 197 -0.63 -19.41 32.62
C CYS A 197 -1.14 -18.24 33.47
N ALA A 198 -1.51 -17.10 32.87
CA ALA A 198 -1.94 -15.88 33.55
C ALA A 198 -0.92 -15.20 34.49
N ALA A 199 0.30 -15.74 34.63
CA ALA A 199 1.36 -15.10 35.42
C ALA A 199 1.70 -13.70 34.91
N ALA A 200 2.01 -12.79 35.84
CA ALA A 200 2.47 -11.44 35.52
C ALA A 200 3.81 -11.50 34.77
N ASN A 201 3.98 -10.58 33.82
CA ASN A 201 5.20 -10.41 33.04
C ASN A 201 5.48 -8.92 32.84
N PRO A 202 6.75 -8.54 32.61
CA PRO A 202 7.09 -7.19 32.18
C PRO A 202 6.44 -6.86 30.82
N PRO A 203 6.37 -5.59 30.43
CA PRO A 203 6.01 -5.20 29.07
C PRO A 203 6.97 -5.88 28.07
N THR A 204 6.41 -6.46 26.99
CA THR A 204 7.18 -7.13 25.92
C THR A 204 8.16 -8.23 26.40
N PRO A 205 7.70 -9.27 27.10
CA PRO A 205 8.57 -10.36 27.55
C PRO A 205 8.99 -11.23 26.36
N SER A 206 10.24 -11.69 26.31
CA SER A 206 10.69 -12.70 25.34
C SER A 206 10.23 -14.11 25.72
N LYS A 207 10.14 -14.38 27.03
CA LYS A 207 9.72 -15.66 27.62
C LYS A 207 8.96 -15.40 28.93
N CYS A 208 7.94 -16.21 29.22
CA CYS A 208 7.27 -16.16 30.51
C CYS A 208 8.14 -16.82 31.60
N ALA A 209 8.39 -16.11 32.70
CA ALA A 209 9.19 -16.63 33.82
C ALA A 209 8.52 -17.83 34.54
N SER A 210 7.19 -17.91 34.53
CA SER A 210 6.44 -18.96 35.23
C SER A 210 6.31 -20.24 34.40
N CYS A 211 5.74 -20.17 33.19
CA CYS A 211 5.48 -21.37 32.38
C CYS A 211 6.47 -21.60 31.23
N GLY A 212 7.47 -20.73 31.09
CA GLY A 212 8.49 -20.86 30.06
C GLY A 212 8.02 -20.61 28.61
N THR A 213 6.76 -20.22 28.39
CA THR A 213 6.24 -19.91 27.05
C THR A 213 7.08 -18.80 26.41
N VAL A 214 7.65 -19.08 25.23
CA VAL A 214 8.37 -18.10 24.42
C VAL A 214 7.37 -17.26 23.63
N PHE A 215 7.60 -15.97 23.53
CA PHE A 215 6.75 -15.05 22.77
C PHE A 215 7.44 -14.58 21.49
N ARG A 216 6.63 -14.21 20.51
CA ARG A 216 7.11 -13.62 19.26
C ARG A 216 7.72 -12.24 19.53
N SER A 217 8.86 -11.94 18.91
CA SER A 217 9.56 -10.68 19.14
C SER A 217 9.23 -9.62 18.09
N ALA A 218 9.06 -8.38 18.53
CA ALA A 218 8.87 -7.24 17.63
C ALA A 218 10.11 -7.02 16.75
N ALA A 219 11.31 -7.17 17.32
CA ALA A 219 12.57 -7.02 16.60
C ALA A 219 12.66 -8.00 15.41
N LEU A 220 12.36 -9.28 15.61
CA LEU A 220 12.39 -10.25 14.52
C LEU A 220 11.29 -9.98 13.47
N ALA A 221 10.08 -9.60 13.90
CA ALA A 221 9.01 -9.21 12.98
C ALA A 221 9.41 -8.02 12.10
N THR A 222 10.10 -7.03 12.70
CA THR A 222 10.64 -5.85 12.02
C THR A 222 11.71 -6.25 11.00
N CYS A 223 12.72 -7.03 11.41
CA CYS A 223 13.77 -7.52 10.51
C CYS A 223 13.16 -8.31 9.33
N LEU A 224 12.20 -9.19 9.60
CA LEU A 224 11.52 -9.96 8.55
C LEU A 224 10.72 -9.06 7.59
N SER A 225 10.04 -8.02 8.07
CA SER A 225 9.29 -7.10 7.19
C SER A 225 10.19 -6.22 6.33
N LEU A 226 11.37 -5.87 6.84
CA LEU A 226 12.39 -5.16 6.06
C LEU A 226 12.94 -6.06 4.96
N ALA A 227 13.30 -7.30 5.30
CA ALA A 227 13.90 -8.24 4.38
C ALA A 227 12.93 -8.76 3.31
N PHE A 228 11.69 -9.10 3.70
CA PHE A 228 10.73 -9.77 2.82
C PHE A 228 9.33 -9.14 2.93
N PRO A 229 8.66 -8.90 1.80
CA PRO A 229 7.31 -8.35 1.81
C PRO A 229 6.32 -9.18 2.64
N GLY A 230 5.62 -8.52 3.57
CA GLY A 230 4.63 -9.17 4.43
C GLY A 230 5.15 -10.18 5.46
N ALA A 231 6.44 -10.54 5.47
CA ALA A 231 6.94 -11.66 6.26
C ALA A 231 6.88 -11.42 7.78
N GLY A 232 7.06 -10.19 8.26
CA GLY A 232 6.88 -9.91 9.69
C GLY A 232 5.44 -10.07 10.16
N LEU A 233 4.45 -9.74 9.32
CA LEU A 233 3.04 -9.99 9.63
C LEU A 233 2.71 -11.48 9.62
N LEU A 234 3.32 -12.24 8.70
CA LEU A 234 3.21 -13.69 8.67
C LEU A 234 3.81 -14.30 9.95
N TYR A 235 4.99 -13.82 10.37
CA TYR A 235 5.62 -14.19 11.62
C TYR A 235 4.75 -13.84 12.83
N LEU A 236 4.11 -12.66 12.87
CA LEU A 236 3.13 -12.30 13.90
C LEU A 236 1.81 -13.09 13.78
N GLY A 237 1.67 -13.93 12.75
CA GLY A 237 0.57 -14.87 12.53
C GLY A 237 -0.70 -14.15 12.10
N HIS A 238 -0.53 -13.19 11.21
CA HIS A 238 -1.57 -12.47 10.50
C HIS A 238 -1.46 -12.78 8.99
N PRO A 239 -1.72 -14.02 8.54
CA PRO A 239 -1.43 -14.46 7.17
C PRO A 239 -2.20 -13.67 6.11
N ALA A 240 -3.49 -13.39 6.33
CA ALA A 240 -4.28 -12.58 5.39
C ALA A 240 -3.69 -11.17 5.21
N LEU A 241 -3.24 -10.55 6.32
CA LEU A 241 -2.59 -9.24 6.29
C LEU A 241 -1.20 -9.31 5.65
N ALA A 242 -0.48 -10.40 5.86
CA ALA A 242 0.81 -10.65 5.22
C ALA A 242 0.68 -10.77 3.70
N VAL A 243 -0.32 -11.52 3.21
CA VAL A 243 -0.61 -11.63 1.77
C VAL A 243 -0.98 -10.27 1.19
N PHE A 244 -1.87 -9.52 1.86
CA PHE A 244 -2.23 -8.17 1.42
C PHE A 244 -1.01 -7.25 1.32
N HIS A 245 -0.16 -7.20 2.36
CA HIS A 245 1.07 -6.40 2.34
C HIS A 245 2.06 -6.90 1.28
N PHE A 246 2.19 -8.21 1.10
CA PHE A 246 3.01 -8.79 0.04
C PHE A 246 2.57 -8.29 -1.34
N CYS A 247 1.29 -8.43 -1.68
CA CYS A 247 0.76 -7.99 -2.97
C CYS A 247 0.93 -6.48 -3.16
N TRP A 248 0.67 -5.68 -2.12
CA TRP A 248 0.83 -4.23 -2.17
C TRP A 248 2.28 -3.79 -2.36
N GLU A 249 3.22 -4.34 -1.59
CA GLU A 249 4.66 -4.06 -1.76
C GLU A 249 5.14 -4.51 -3.14
N MET A 250 4.68 -5.67 -3.63
CA MET A 250 5.03 -6.17 -4.96
C MET A 250 4.56 -5.27 -6.10
N LEU A 251 3.34 -4.76 -6.01
CA LEU A 251 2.81 -3.79 -6.97
C LEU A 251 3.70 -2.54 -7.02
N LEU A 252 4.03 -1.99 -5.85
CA LEU A 252 4.87 -0.80 -5.73
C LEU A 252 6.30 -1.03 -6.24
N PHE A 253 6.92 -2.16 -5.90
CA PHE A 253 8.27 -2.50 -6.37
C PHE A 253 8.32 -2.75 -7.86
N THR A 254 7.29 -3.40 -8.41
CA THR A 254 7.17 -3.61 -9.86
C THR A 254 7.02 -2.27 -10.57
N GLY A 255 6.15 -1.38 -10.08
CA GLY A 255 6.01 -0.03 -10.63
C GLY A 255 7.33 0.76 -10.60
N ALA A 256 8.03 0.77 -9.46
CA ALA A 256 9.34 1.42 -9.34
C ALA A 256 10.38 0.83 -10.30
N ALA A 257 10.44 -0.50 -10.43
CA ALA A 257 11.35 -1.16 -11.36
C ALA A 257 11.05 -0.82 -12.82
N LEU A 258 9.76 -0.79 -13.20
CA LEU A 258 9.34 -0.39 -14.54
C LEU A 258 9.69 1.08 -14.84
N SER A 259 9.47 1.98 -13.88
CA SER A 259 9.87 3.39 -14.03
C SER A 259 11.38 3.57 -14.24
N LEU A 260 12.21 2.76 -13.57
CA LEU A 260 13.67 2.76 -13.79
C LEU A 260 14.07 2.23 -15.17
N LEU A 261 13.31 1.29 -15.73
CA LEU A 261 13.58 0.71 -17.05
C LEU A 261 13.10 1.58 -18.22
N ASP A 262 12.10 2.42 -17.95
CA ASP A 262 11.49 3.32 -18.93
C ASP A 262 12.14 4.70 -18.97
N SER A 263 12.87 5.11 -17.92
CA SER A 263 13.58 6.38 -17.92
C SER A 263 14.63 6.42 -19.04
N LYS A 264 14.26 7.03 -20.19
CA LYS A 264 15.13 7.28 -21.35
C LYS A 264 16.33 8.15 -20.95
N ASP A 265 16.14 9.01 -19.95
CA ASP A 265 17.16 9.85 -19.32
C ASP A 265 17.49 9.31 -17.91
N ALA A 266 18.08 8.11 -17.85
CA ALA A 266 18.53 7.50 -16.59
C ALA A 266 19.59 8.33 -15.84
N GLU A 267 20.01 9.48 -16.39
CA GLU A 267 20.97 10.40 -15.78
C GLU A 267 20.33 11.37 -14.77
N GLY A 268 18.99 11.49 -14.75
CA GLY A 268 18.30 12.36 -13.80
C GLY A 268 18.14 11.72 -12.41
N PRO A 269 18.55 12.36 -11.30
CA PRO A 269 18.33 11.83 -9.95
C PRO A 269 16.84 11.70 -9.58
N GLY A 270 15.93 12.33 -10.33
CA GLY A 270 14.49 12.35 -10.08
C GLY A 270 13.84 10.96 -10.04
N THR A 271 14.10 10.10 -11.03
CA THR A 271 13.53 8.74 -11.10
C THR A 271 14.02 7.87 -9.93
N LEU A 272 15.31 7.96 -9.61
CA LEU A 272 15.90 7.26 -8.47
C LEU A 272 15.29 7.71 -7.14
N ILE A 273 15.14 9.02 -6.93
CA ILE A 273 14.50 9.60 -5.73
C ILE A 273 13.05 9.12 -5.61
N PHE A 274 12.30 9.13 -6.71
CA PHE A 274 10.92 8.66 -6.73
C PHE A 274 10.80 7.17 -6.38
N CYS A 275 11.65 6.32 -6.96
CA CYS A 275 11.67 4.89 -6.65
C CYS A 275 12.06 4.61 -5.20
N LEU A 276 13.05 5.35 -4.67
CA LEU A 276 13.46 5.26 -3.28
C LEU A 276 12.32 5.68 -2.34
N PHE A 277 11.60 6.75 -2.67
CA PHE A 277 10.44 7.21 -1.92
C PHE A 277 9.35 6.12 -1.85
N ILE A 278 9.04 5.47 -2.99
CA ILE A 278 8.09 4.35 -3.03
C ILE A 278 8.51 3.23 -2.06
N ILE A 279 9.79 2.83 -2.10
CA ILE A 279 10.32 1.76 -1.24
C ILE A 279 10.21 2.16 0.24
N ILE A 280 10.59 3.40 0.58
CA ILE A 280 10.50 3.92 1.95
C ILE A 280 9.05 3.90 2.43
N VAL A 281 8.10 4.42 1.66
CA VAL A 281 6.67 4.45 2.03
C VAL A 281 6.15 3.04 2.24
N ALA A 282 6.48 2.11 1.33
CA ALA A 282 6.09 0.71 1.44
C ALA A 282 6.60 0.07 2.74
N LYS A 283 7.87 0.27 3.07
CA LYS A 283 8.48 -0.29 4.29
C LYS A 283 8.00 0.39 5.57
N VAL A 284 7.83 1.71 5.57
CA VAL A 284 7.27 2.45 6.73
C VAL A 284 5.85 1.96 7.05
N SER A 285 5.04 1.68 6.04
CA SER A 285 3.71 1.09 6.22
C SER A 285 3.78 -0.30 6.88
N ALA A 286 4.63 -1.19 6.35
CA ALA A 286 4.84 -2.53 6.91
C ALA A 286 5.34 -2.49 8.37
N LEU A 287 6.32 -1.64 8.67
CA LEU A 287 6.85 -1.43 10.02
C LEU A 287 5.80 -0.88 10.97
N SER A 288 4.95 0.04 10.50
CA SER A 288 3.84 0.58 11.29
C SER A 288 2.85 -0.52 11.65
N ALA A 289 2.49 -1.40 10.70
CA ALA A 289 1.64 -2.55 10.97
C ALA A 289 2.29 -3.51 11.99
N VAL A 290 3.58 -3.81 11.87
CA VAL A 290 4.33 -4.62 12.85
C VAL A 290 4.28 -3.99 14.24
N ASN A 291 4.56 -2.70 14.38
CA ASN A 291 4.57 -2.00 15.66
C ASN A 291 3.21 -2.01 16.38
N ILE A 292 2.12 -2.10 15.62
CA ILE A 292 0.75 -2.21 16.17
C ILE A 292 0.46 -3.64 16.63
N LEU A 293 0.92 -4.64 15.88
CA LEU A 293 0.52 -6.04 16.05
C LEU A 293 1.51 -6.82 16.92
N ALA A 294 2.77 -6.41 17.01
CA ALA A 294 3.83 -7.06 17.78
C ALA A 294 3.67 -6.96 19.31
N PRO A 295 3.10 -5.88 19.90
CA PRO A 295 2.79 -5.82 21.33
C PRO A 295 1.71 -6.81 21.81
N ARG A 296 1.46 -7.87 21.06
CA ARG A 296 0.60 -8.98 21.43
C ARG A 296 1.52 -10.11 21.85
N THR A 297 1.46 -10.54 23.10
CA THR A 297 2.20 -11.66 23.70
C THR A 297 1.80 -12.99 23.08
N LYS A 298 1.92 -13.13 21.76
CA LYS A 298 1.52 -14.32 21.02
C LYS A 298 2.59 -15.38 21.23
N PRO A 299 2.22 -16.56 21.77
CA PRO A 299 3.16 -17.65 21.94
C PRO A 299 3.82 -18.00 20.61
N ASP A 300 5.13 -18.15 20.63
CA ASP A 300 5.88 -18.64 19.49
C ASP A 300 5.92 -20.18 19.54
N ARG A 301 5.46 -20.81 18.47
CA ARG A 301 5.51 -22.27 18.34
C ARG A 301 6.76 -22.61 17.54
N LEU A 302 7.82 -23.01 18.23
CA LEU A 302 9.14 -23.30 17.64
C LEU A 302 9.04 -24.25 16.44
N GLU A 303 8.17 -25.26 16.52
CA GLU A 303 7.89 -26.22 15.45
C GLU A 303 7.44 -25.58 14.13
N ARG A 304 6.83 -24.39 14.16
CA ARG A 304 6.35 -23.69 12.96
C ARG A 304 7.38 -22.75 12.35
N ARG A 305 8.48 -22.44 13.05
CA ARG A 305 9.51 -21.51 12.56
C ARG A 305 10.14 -21.97 11.23
N PRO A 306 10.51 -23.25 11.04
CA PRO A 306 11.10 -23.69 9.78
C PRO A 306 10.16 -23.47 8.59
N LEU A 307 8.86 -23.75 8.76
CA LEU A 307 7.86 -23.53 7.72
C LEU A 307 7.71 -22.04 7.39
N LEU A 308 7.62 -21.18 8.42
CA LEU A 308 7.52 -19.73 8.23
C LEU A 308 8.74 -19.15 7.50
N TRP A 309 9.94 -19.64 7.83
CA TRP A 309 11.17 -19.26 7.13
C TRP A 309 11.17 -19.72 5.67
N LYS A 310 10.79 -20.96 5.39
CA LYS A 310 10.64 -21.46 4.01
C LYS A 310 9.65 -20.62 3.21
N LEU A 311 8.50 -20.25 3.81
CA LEU A 311 7.51 -19.38 3.17
C LEU A 311 8.04 -17.96 2.92
N ALA A 312 8.80 -17.39 3.86
CA ALA A 312 9.40 -16.08 3.68
C ALA A 312 10.45 -16.08 2.55
N ILE A 313 11.32 -17.10 2.51
CA ILE A 313 12.32 -17.27 1.44
C ILE A 313 11.63 -17.49 0.09
N ALA A 314 10.64 -18.37 0.02
CA ALA A 314 9.87 -18.61 -1.20
C ALA A 314 9.15 -17.34 -1.68
N GLY A 315 8.55 -16.58 -0.76
CA GLY A 315 7.97 -15.27 -1.05
C GLY A 315 9.00 -14.29 -1.61
N GLY A 316 10.17 -14.18 -0.99
CA GLY A 316 11.27 -13.35 -1.48
C GLY A 316 11.76 -13.75 -2.88
N ALA A 317 11.92 -15.04 -3.14
CA ALA A 317 12.31 -15.54 -4.45
C ALA A 317 11.24 -15.24 -5.53
N LEU A 318 9.96 -15.46 -5.20
CA LEU A 318 8.85 -15.11 -6.08
C LEU A 318 8.79 -13.60 -6.37
N SER A 319 9.10 -12.76 -5.38
CA SER A 319 9.19 -11.31 -5.57
C SER A 319 10.26 -10.93 -6.61
N VAL A 320 11.46 -11.49 -6.49
CA VAL A 320 12.55 -11.24 -7.46
C VAL A 320 12.15 -11.71 -8.86
N LEU A 321 11.57 -12.91 -8.98
CA LEU A 321 11.12 -13.46 -10.26
C LEU A 321 10.00 -12.61 -10.88
N ALA A 322 9.05 -12.12 -10.09
CA ALA A 322 7.97 -11.28 -10.59
C ALA A 322 8.49 -9.93 -11.11
N ILE A 323 9.43 -9.30 -10.40
CA ILE A 323 10.05 -8.04 -10.84
C ILE A 323 10.86 -8.26 -12.13
N ALA A 324 11.68 -9.31 -12.18
CA ALA A 324 12.45 -9.65 -13.38
C ALA A 324 11.55 -10.03 -14.57
N GLY A 325 10.46 -10.76 -14.31
CA GLY A 325 9.44 -11.11 -15.30
C GLY A 325 8.73 -9.87 -15.86
N ALA A 326 8.34 -8.92 -15.00
CA ALA A 326 7.75 -7.66 -15.43
C ALA A 326 8.74 -6.81 -16.26
N ALA A 327 10.01 -6.76 -15.84
CA ALA A 327 11.07 -6.08 -16.56
C ALA A 327 11.27 -6.65 -17.97
N THR A 328 11.35 -7.97 -18.08
CA THR A 328 11.52 -8.67 -19.38
C THR A 328 10.28 -8.55 -20.26
N ALA A 329 9.08 -8.62 -19.69
CA ALA A 329 7.84 -8.38 -20.42
C ALA A 329 7.78 -6.93 -20.94
N SER A 330 8.11 -5.95 -20.11
CA SER A 330 8.20 -4.54 -20.51
C SER A 330 9.23 -4.32 -21.62
N ALA A 331 10.41 -4.93 -21.51
CA ALA A 331 11.43 -4.85 -22.56
C ALA A 331 10.97 -5.45 -23.91
N ARG A 332 10.11 -6.48 -23.89
CA ARG A 332 9.49 -7.05 -25.09
C ARG A 332 8.36 -6.19 -25.65
N LEU A 333 7.70 -5.41 -24.80
CA LEU A 333 6.66 -4.46 -25.17
C LEU A 333 7.20 -3.09 -25.58
N LYS A 334 8.53 -2.88 -25.53
CA LYS A 334 9.13 -1.66 -26.07
C LYS A 334 8.81 -1.59 -27.55
N PRO A 335 8.23 -0.47 -28.04
CA PRO A 335 7.96 -0.28 -29.45
C PRO A 335 9.22 -0.55 -30.26
N ARG A 336 9.09 -1.42 -31.25
CA ARG A 336 10.13 -1.70 -32.23
C ARG A 336 9.61 -1.22 -33.55
N LEU A 337 10.52 -0.72 -34.36
CA LEU A 337 10.21 -0.38 -35.73
C LEU A 337 9.99 -1.69 -36.47
N ASP A 338 8.80 -1.88 -37.02
CA ASP A 338 8.40 -3.05 -37.80
C ASP A 338 8.74 -2.81 -39.28
N HIS A 339 8.49 -1.60 -39.77
CA HIS A 339 8.67 -1.21 -41.16
C HIS A 339 9.64 -0.03 -41.35
N ASP A 340 10.26 0.07 -42.54
CA ASP A 340 11.05 1.21 -42.99
C ASP A 340 10.58 1.67 -44.37
N LEU A 341 11.00 2.86 -44.80
CA LEU A 341 10.74 3.36 -46.14
C LEU A 341 11.87 2.97 -47.09
N ASP A 342 11.56 2.13 -48.07
CA ASP A 342 12.43 1.89 -49.21
C ASP A 342 12.28 3.02 -50.23
N LEU A 343 13.39 3.69 -50.46
CA LEU A 343 13.53 4.85 -51.34
C LEU A 343 14.60 4.59 -52.41
N SER A 344 15.09 3.34 -52.50
CA SER A 344 16.24 2.96 -53.33
C SER A 344 15.91 2.72 -54.82
N LEU A 345 14.71 3.07 -55.27
CA LEU A 345 14.31 2.85 -56.65
C LEU A 345 15.17 3.69 -57.61
N GLN A 346 15.78 2.99 -58.57
CA GLN A 346 16.77 3.47 -59.53
C GLN A 346 16.20 4.55 -60.46
N ASP A 347 16.32 5.81 -60.04
CA ASP A 347 16.33 6.94 -60.95
C ASP A 347 17.55 7.81 -60.64
N SER A 348 18.16 8.33 -61.70
CA SER A 348 19.39 9.13 -61.66
C SER A 348 19.26 10.46 -60.90
N ALA A 349 18.03 10.88 -60.57
CA ALA A 349 17.76 12.19 -59.99
C ALA A 349 17.99 12.27 -58.46
N TRP A 350 17.89 11.16 -57.74
CA TRP A 350 18.05 11.10 -56.28
C TRP A 350 19.24 10.25 -55.89
N LYS A 351 20.11 10.81 -55.05
CA LYS A 351 21.27 10.11 -54.48
C LYS A 351 21.17 10.16 -52.97
N GLY A 352 21.13 9.01 -52.31
CA GLY A 352 21.06 8.94 -50.85
C GLY A 352 21.60 7.63 -50.31
N SER A 353 21.69 7.54 -48.99
CA SER A 353 22.30 6.42 -48.30
C SER A 353 21.69 6.19 -46.93
N ARG A 354 21.70 4.92 -46.50
CA ARG A 354 21.40 4.49 -45.12
C ARG A 354 22.67 4.47 -44.23
N LYS A 355 23.84 4.81 -44.78
CA LYS A 355 25.11 4.86 -44.06
C LYS A 355 25.25 6.21 -43.36
N VAL A 356 25.41 6.18 -42.03
CA VAL A 356 25.50 7.39 -41.20
C VAL A 356 26.71 8.26 -41.56
N ALA A 357 27.78 7.63 -42.05
CA ALA A 357 28.96 8.33 -42.54
C ALA A 357 28.65 9.31 -43.69
N ASP A 358 27.67 8.96 -44.55
CA ASP A 358 27.31 9.71 -45.75
C ASP A 358 26.35 10.88 -45.45
N TRP A 359 25.72 10.92 -44.28
CA TRP A 359 24.73 11.94 -43.93
C TRP A 359 25.41 13.29 -43.63
N GLU A 360 24.74 14.39 -43.90
CA GLU A 360 25.19 15.74 -43.55
C GLU A 360 24.61 16.16 -42.20
N TYR A 361 23.34 15.81 -41.93
CA TYR A 361 22.63 16.19 -40.71
C TYR A 361 22.18 14.98 -39.88
N PHE A 362 21.84 15.24 -38.62
CA PHE A 362 21.21 14.27 -37.71
C PHE A 362 21.94 12.93 -37.50
N LYS A 363 23.26 12.86 -37.73
CA LYS A 363 24.07 11.63 -37.55
C LYS A 363 23.90 10.98 -36.17
N ASP A 364 23.76 11.80 -35.14
CA ASP A 364 23.64 11.34 -33.74
C ASP A 364 22.20 10.97 -33.36
N ASN A 365 21.22 11.28 -34.20
CA ASN A 365 19.83 10.96 -33.91
C ASN A 365 19.56 9.47 -34.18
N LYS A 366 19.06 8.76 -33.17
CA LYS A 366 18.76 7.32 -33.24
C LYS A 366 17.57 6.98 -34.15
N ASP A 367 16.69 7.94 -34.38
CA ASP A 367 15.47 7.76 -35.16
C ASP A 367 15.69 8.09 -36.65
N THR A 368 16.83 8.68 -37.02
CA THR A 368 17.20 8.93 -38.42
C THR A 368 17.50 7.63 -39.14
N ARG A 369 16.91 7.46 -40.32
CA ARG A 369 16.95 6.23 -41.13
C ARG A 369 17.78 6.38 -42.39
N SER A 370 17.65 7.52 -43.07
CA SER A 370 18.38 7.80 -44.32
C SER A 370 18.36 9.28 -44.66
N GLU A 371 19.29 9.68 -45.52
CA GLU A 371 19.36 11.02 -46.09
C GLU A 371 19.54 10.95 -47.61
N TRP A 372 18.84 11.82 -48.33
CA TRP A 372 18.73 11.81 -49.78
C TRP A 372 18.86 13.22 -50.35
N THR A 373 19.63 13.36 -51.42
CA THR A 373 19.85 14.61 -52.14
C THR A 373 19.35 14.49 -53.57
N HIS A 374 18.51 15.43 -54.00
CA HIS A 374 18.09 15.55 -55.39
C HIS A 374 19.13 16.30 -56.23
N ALA A 375 19.15 16.11 -57.55
CA ALA A 375 20.02 16.84 -58.48
C ALA A 375 19.86 18.38 -58.41
N SER A 376 18.74 18.88 -57.90
CA SER A 376 18.51 20.32 -57.65
C SER A 376 19.18 20.84 -56.36
N GLY A 377 19.83 19.97 -55.59
CA GLY A 377 20.37 20.29 -54.27
C GLY A 377 19.37 20.18 -53.11
N LEU A 378 18.14 19.70 -53.36
CA LEU A 378 17.16 19.48 -52.30
C LEU A 378 17.60 18.31 -51.42
N LEU A 379 17.78 18.56 -50.13
CA LEU A 379 18.09 17.54 -49.14
C LEU A 379 16.82 17.07 -48.42
N VAL A 380 16.71 15.76 -48.20
CA VAL A 380 15.58 15.11 -47.54
C VAL A 380 16.12 14.15 -46.49
N THR A 381 15.67 14.29 -45.25
CA THR A 381 15.98 13.36 -44.16
C THR A 381 14.75 12.54 -43.82
N VAL A 382 14.94 11.26 -43.57
CA VAL A 382 13.87 10.31 -43.20
C VAL A 382 14.11 9.84 -41.77
N PHE A 383 13.08 9.95 -40.94
CA PHE A 383 13.01 9.43 -39.58
C PHE A 383 11.94 8.36 -39.48
N ALA A 384 12.04 7.50 -38.48
CA ALA A 384 10.99 6.54 -38.16
C ALA A 384 10.81 6.40 -36.65
N TYR A 385 9.55 6.39 -36.22
CA TYR A 385 9.13 6.38 -34.83
C TYR A 385 8.17 5.20 -34.61
N PRO A 386 8.57 4.17 -33.85
CA PRO A 386 7.64 3.12 -33.46
C PRO A 386 6.69 3.64 -32.39
N LEU A 387 5.38 3.41 -32.59
CA LEU A 387 4.33 3.79 -31.67
C LEU A 387 4.17 2.75 -30.55
N GLY A 388 3.87 3.25 -29.35
CA GLY A 388 3.42 2.45 -28.21
C GLY A 388 2.27 1.50 -28.56
N ALA A 389 2.21 0.33 -27.91
CA ALA A 389 1.06 -0.59 -28.04
C ALA A 389 -0.30 0.05 -27.65
N LEU A 390 -0.30 1.21 -26.98
CA LEU A 390 -1.48 1.99 -26.64
C LEU A 390 -1.54 3.34 -27.36
N GLU A 391 -0.52 3.69 -28.15
CA GLU A 391 -0.49 4.92 -28.93
C GLU A 391 -1.17 4.68 -30.26
N SER A 392 -1.91 5.67 -30.73
CA SER A 392 -2.51 5.65 -32.06
C SER A 392 -1.89 6.73 -32.93
N PRO A 393 -1.92 6.58 -34.26
CA PRO A 393 -1.45 7.62 -35.18
C PRO A 393 -2.12 8.99 -34.93
N ALA A 394 -3.41 8.98 -34.56
CA ALA A 394 -4.16 10.18 -34.18
C ALA A 394 -3.65 10.82 -32.88
N GLN A 395 -3.25 10.02 -31.89
CA GLN A 395 -2.63 10.53 -30.67
C GLN A 395 -1.26 11.14 -30.97
N PHE A 396 -0.42 10.44 -31.74
CA PHE A 396 0.88 10.97 -32.17
C PHE A 396 0.75 12.34 -32.85
N ARG A 397 -0.20 12.49 -33.78
CA ARG A 397 -0.45 13.77 -34.45
C ARG A 397 -0.79 14.89 -33.47
N ARG A 398 -1.67 14.64 -32.50
CA ARG A 398 -2.06 15.65 -31.49
C ARG A 398 -0.85 16.06 -30.64
N GLU A 399 -0.09 15.09 -30.14
CA GLU A 399 1.09 15.34 -29.31
C GLU A 399 2.17 16.10 -30.09
N PHE A 400 2.39 15.74 -31.35
CA PHE A 400 3.29 16.46 -32.24
C PHE A 400 2.84 17.92 -32.46
N GLU A 401 1.55 18.13 -32.75
CA GLU A 401 0.99 19.47 -32.94
C GLU A 401 1.11 20.33 -31.67
N GLU A 402 0.85 19.76 -30.50
CA GLU A 402 1.02 20.42 -29.20
C GLU A 402 2.48 20.78 -28.92
N ALA A 403 3.41 19.85 -29.13
CA ALA A 403 4.84 20.07 -28.96
C ALA A 403 5.36 21.19 -29.87
N MET A 404 4.79 21.31 -31.08
CA MET A 404 5.14 22.36 -32.02
C MET A 404 4.48 23.71 -31.73
N ARG A 405 3.34 23.76 -31.01
CA ARG A 405 2.74 25.03 -30.55
C ARG A 405 3.60 25.73 -29.49
N GLY A 406 4.31 24.97 -28.65
CA GLY A 406 5.22 25.52 -27.65
C GLY A 406 6.53 26.10 -28.21
N LYS A 407 6.84 25.86 -29.49
CA LYS A 407 8.05 26.38 -30.15
C LYS A 407 7.71 27.69 -30.90
N GLU A 408 7.78 28.81 -30.18
CA GLU A 408 7.38 30.18 -30.59
C GLU A 408 7.95 30.69 -31.94
N LYS A 409 8.90 30.00 -32.58
CA LYS A 409 9.63 30.47 -33.77
C LYS A 409 9.12 29.94 -35.10
N SER A 410 8.01 29.20 -35.14
CA SER A 410 7.46 28.68 -36.41
C SER A 410 5.97 29.02 -36.59
N THR A 411 5.60 29.46 -37.79
CA THR A 411 4.21 29.72 -38.20
C THR A 411 3.74 28.57 -39.08
N LEU A 412 2.59 27.97 -38.76
CA LEU A 412 1.98 26.95 -39.60
C LEU A 412 1.40 27.61 -40.86
N LEU A 413 1.91 27.22 -42.03
CA LEU A 413 1.43 27.71 -43.32
C LEU A 413 0.34 26.81 -43.90
N ARG A 414 0.51 25.48 -43.77
CA ARG A 414 -0.42 24.47 -44.30
C ARG A 414 -0.37 23.22 -43.43
N ALA A 415 -1.53 22.60 -43.20
CA ALA A 415 -1.64 21.25 -42.66
C ALA A 415 -2.84 20.55 -43.30
N ASP A 416 -2.62 19.37 -43.88
CA ASP A 416 -3.67 18.56 -44.49
C ASP A 416 -3.26 17.08 -44.57
N GLU A 417 -4.15 16.23 -45.05
CA GLU A 417 -3.97 14.78 -45.19
C GLU A 417 -3.66 14.40 -46.66
N LYS A 418 -3.22 15.35 -47.48
CA LYS A 418 -2.92 15.10 -48.89
C LYS A 418 -1.51 14.53 -49.02
N LEU A 419 -1.41 13.21 -48.94
CA LEU A 419 -0.17 12.47 -49.15
C LEU A 419 -0.13 11.87 -50.57
N PRO A 420 1.06 11.79 -51.20
CA PRO A 420 1.26 11.07 -52.46
C PRO A 420 1.02 9.57 -52.31
N GLY A 421 0.59 8.92 -53.40
CA GLY A 421 0.49 7.47 -53.45
C GLY A 421 -0.61 6.89 -52.54
N ALA A 422 -0.32 5.73 -51.94
CA ALA A 422 -1.26 4.99 -51.09
C ALA A 422 -1.02 5.20 -49.58
N PHE A 423 -0.20 6.17 -49.20
CA PHE A 423 0.13 6.40 -47.80
C PHE A 423 -1.01 7.05 -47.02
N GLN A 424 -1.17 6.63 -45.77
CA GLN A 424 -1.99 7.32 -44.78
C GLN A 424 -1.13 8.21 -43.90
N GLY A 425 -1.71 9.30 -43.39
CA GLY A 425 -1.00 10.23 -42.52
C GLY A 425 -1.34 11.69 -42.77
N PHE A 426 -0.39 12.57 -42.50
CA PHE A 426 -0.60 14.01 -42.63
C PHE A 426 0.69 14.72 -43.03
N ARG A 427 0.55 15.91 -43.61
CA ARG A 427 1.67 16.79 -43.91
C ARG A 427 1.50 18.14 -43.24
N GLN A 428 2.61 18.78 -42.92
CA GLN A 428 2.66 20.15 -42.43
C GLN A 428 3.75 20.94 -43.15
N ILE A 429 3.44 22.18 -43.51
CA ILE A 429 4.39 23.16 -43.98
C ILE A 429 4.43 24.28 -42.96
N ARG A 430 5.62 24.54 -42.41
CA ARG A 430 5.85 25.57 -41.40
C ARG A 430 6.90 26.54 -41.89
N GLN A 431 6.70 27.82 -41.64
CA GLN A 431 7.70 28.85 -41.85
C GLN A 431 8.43 29.13 -40.54
N SER A 432 9.74 29.23 -40.60
CA SER A 432 10.58 29.68 -39.49
C SER A 432 11.65 30.64 -40.01
N THR A 433 12.38 31.27 -39.09
CA THR A 433 13.55 32.09 -39.44
C THR A 433 14.80 31.22 -39.42
N GLY A 434 15.50 31.13 -40.56
CA GLY A 434 16.78 30.45 -40.70
C GLY A 434 17.90 31.13 -39.89
N GLN A 435 19.06 30.49 -39.81
CA GLN A 435 20.22 31.03 -39.09
C GLN A 435 20.73 32.35 -39.68
N ASP A 436 20.51 32.55 -40.98
CA ASP A 436 20.85 33.76 -41.73
C ASP A 436 19.77 34.85 -41.67
N GLY A 437 18.71 34.64 -40.87
CA GLY A 437 17.58 35.57 -40.76
C GLY A 437 16.57 35.48 -41.90
N ARG A 438 16.80 34.64 -42.92
CA ARG A 438 15.87 34.48 -44.04
C ARG A 438 14.72 33.53 -43.68
N PRO A 439 13.52 33.71 -44.26
CA PRO A 439 12.41 32.81 -44.02
C PRO A 439 12.67 31.45 -44.69
N VAL A 440 12.58 30.39 -43.90
CA VAL A 440 12.75 28.99 -44.32
C VAL A 440 11.43 28.26 -44.15
N ALA A 441 10.98 27.57 -45.19
CA ALA A 441 9.86 26.64 -45.14
C ALA A 441 10.38 25.23 -44.82
N THR A 442 9.86 24.65 -43.74
CA THR A 442 10.07 23.25 -43.38
C THR A 442 8.84 22.45 -43.83
N LEU A 443 9.04 21.51 -44.74
CA LEU A 443 8.00 20.61 -45.22
C LEU A 443 8.18 19.26 -44.53
N GLN A 444 7.11 18.75 -43.92
CA GLN A 444 7.13 17.51 -43.15
C GLN A 444 5.97 16.63 -43.58
N TYR A 445 6.28 15.39 -43.95
CA TYR A 445 5.31 14.35 -44.28
C TYR A 445 5.41 13.25 -43.23
N PHE A 446 4.31 12.97 -42.56
CA PHE A 446 4.20 11.87 -41.59
C PHE A 446 3.38 10.76 -42.24
N LEU A 447 4.04 9.63 -42.51
CA LEU A 447 3.45 8.46 -43.14
C LEU A 447 3.27 7.38 -42.08
N TYR A 448 2.05 6.86 -41.97
CA TYR A 448 1.77 5.71 -41.12
C TYR A 448 1.97 4.44 -41.94
N ASP A 449 2.62 3.45 -41.34
CA ASP A 449 2.71 2.12 -41.92
C ASP A 449 1.34 1.46 -42.04
N THR A 450 1.28 0.32 -42.72
CA THR A 450 0.02 -0.37 -43.01
C THR A 450 -0.72 -0.82 -41.76
N ASP A 451 0.02 -1.14 -40.70
CA ASP A 451 -0.54 -1.59 -39.42
C ASP A 451 -0.80 -0.43 -38.44
N GLY A 452 -0.32 0.77 -38.75
CA GLY A 452 -0.40 1.94 -37.89
C GLY A 452 0.49 1.86 -36.64
N ASN A 453 1.51 1.00 -36.67
CA ASN A 453 2.49 0.80 -35.60
C ASN A 453 3.69 1.75 -35.73
N ASP A 454 3.99 2.22 -36.94
CA ASP A 454 5.16 3.07 -37.19
C ASP A 454 4.78 4.38 -37.86
N VAL A 455 5.45 5.47 -37.46
CA VAL A 455 5.35 6.77 -38.11
C VAL A 455 6.67 7.13 -38.74
N HIS A 456 6.67 7.31 -40.05
CA HIS A 456 7.82 7.79 -40.80
C HIS A 456 7.69 9.28 -41.06
N GLN A 457 8.69 10.05 -40.66
CA GLN A 457 8.75 11.48 -40.97
C GLN A 457 9.75 11.73 -42.08
N VAL A 458 9.27 12.29 -43.20
CA VAL A 458 10.09 12.76 -44.30
C VAL A 458 10.12 14.28 -44.25
N ILE A 459 11.31 14.86 -44.09
CA ILE A 459 11.49 16.29 -43.84
C ILE A 459 12.53 16.92 -44.75
N THR A 460 12.23 18.12 -45.21
CA THR A 460 13.17 19.03 -45.89
C THR A 460 12.97 20.46 -45.37
N ALA A 461 14.00 21.29 -45.49
CA ALA A 461 13.94 22.71 -45.19
C ALA A 461 14.54 23.49 -46.35
N VAL A 462 13.79 24.45 -46.89
CA VAL A 462 14.18 25.26 -48.05
C VAL A 462 13.81 26.72 -47.86
N PRO A 463 14.43 27.67 -48.57
CA PRO A 463 13.91 29.03 -48.67
C PRO A 463 12.42 29.05 -49.06
N VAL A 464 11.62 29.95 -48.48
CA VAL A 464 10.15 29.97 -48.68
C VAL A 464 9.75 30.08 -50.17
N ASP A 465 10.52 30.80 -50.98
CA ASP A 465 10.31 30.93 -52.43
C ASP A 465 10.54 29.63 -53.20
N GLN A 466 11.29 28.68 -52.63
CA GLN A 466 11.53 27.35 -53.20
C GLN A 466 10.56 26.29 -52.69
N ALA A 467 9.69 26.61 -51.72
CA ALA A 467 8.75 25.65 -51.12
C ALA A 467 7.84 24.95 -52.15
N PRO A 468 7.29 25.62 -53.19
CA PRO A 468 6.47 24.93 -54.19
C PRO A 468 7.23 23.89 -55.01
N LEU A 469 8.50 24.18 -55.34
CA LEU A 469 9.37 23.22 -56.05
C LEU A 469 9.73 22.04 -55.14
N ALA A 470 10.07 22.32 -53.89
CA ALA A 470 10.38 21.28 -52.90
C ALA A 470 9.17 20.39 -52.61
N GLU A 471 7.95 20.95 -52.55
CA GLU A 471 6.72 20.18 -52.39
C GLU A 471 6.56 19.21 -53.56
N LYS A 472 6.68 19.68 -54.82
CA LYS A 472 6.59 18.83 -56.01
C LYS A 472 7.65 17.72 -56.04
N LEU A 473 8.89 18.04 -55.67
CA LEU A 473 9.99 17.05 -55.64
C LEU A 473 9.78 16.02 -54.52
N LEU A 474 9.28 16.43 -53.36
CA LEU A 474 8.91 15.49 -52.30
C LEU A 474 7.71 14.62 -52.68
N GLU A 475 6.74 15.18 -53.40
CA GLU A 475 5.60 14.40 -53.88
C GLU A 475 6.05 13.30 -54.85
N ASP A 476 6.97 13.64 -55.76
CA ASP A 476 7.61 12.69 -56.67
C ASP A 476 8.49 11.65 -55.93
N PHE A 477 9.24 12.08 -54.91
CA PHE A 477 10.04 11.21 -54.06
C PHE A 477 9.17 10.17 -53.34
N LEU A 478 8.06 10.62 -52.72
CA LEU A 478 7.16 9.76 -51.97
C LEU A 478 6.28 8.89 -52.87
N ALA A 479 5.93 9.32 -54.09
CA ALA A 479 5.16 8.50 -55.02
C ALA A 479 5.85 7.17 -55.39
N ARG A 480 7.16 7.08 -55.15
CA ARG A 480 8.00 5.90 -55.41
C ARG A 480 8.33 5.12 -54.14
N ALA A 481 8.04 5.68 -52.97
CA ALA A 481 8.35 5.04 -51.70
C ALA A 481 7.44 3.82 -51.48
N ARG A 482 7.96 2.84 -50.73
CA ARG A 482 7.16 1.71 -50.22
C ARG A 482 7.66 1.29 -48.85
N PHE A 483 6.78 0.68 -48.06
CA PHE A 483 7.20 0.03 -46.82
C PHE A 483 7.98 -1.25 -47.12
N ILE A 484 9.05 -1.47 -46.37
CA ILE A 484 9.85 -2.69 -46.31
C ILE A 484 10.04 -3.09 -44.85
N ASP A 485 10.54 -4.30 -44.59
CA ASP A 485 10.97 -4.68 -43.24
C ASP A 485 11.98 -3.69 -42.67
N ALA A 486 11.94 -3.46 -41.37
CA ALA A 486 12.83 -2.51 -40.71
C ALA A 486 14.33 -2.82 -40.96
N VAL A 487 15.03 -1.93 -41.68
CA VAL A 487 16.48 -2.04 -41.93
C VAL A 487 17.24 -0.99 -41.13
N PRO A 488 18.00 -1.36 -40.08
CA PRO A 488 18.75 -0.40 -39.28
C PRO A 488 19.79 0.36 -40.13
N PRO A 489 20.03 1.65 -39.85
CA PRO A 489 21.08 2.40 -40.55
C PRO A 489 22.46 1.80 -40.28
N GLU A 490 23.34 1.85 -41.29
CA GLU A 490 24.71 1.37 -41.20
C GLU A 490 25.56 2.44 -40.47
N ARG A 491 25.86 2.17 -39.19
CA ARG A 491 26.61 3.08 -38.31
C ARG A 491 28.10 2.79 -38.26
#